data_AF-A0A6H9TJP4-F1
#
_entry.id   AF-A0A6H9TJP4-F1
#
_cell.length_a   1.000
_cell.length_b   1.000
_cell.length_c   1.000
_cell.angle_alpha   90.00
_cell.angle_beta   90.00
_cell.angle_gamma   90.00
#
_symmetry.space_group_name_H-M   'P 1'
#
loop_
_entity.id
_entity.type
_entity.pdbx_description
1 polymer ?
#
loop_
_entity_poly.entity_id
_entity_poly.type
_entity_poly.pdbx_seq_one_letter_code
_entity_poly.pdbx_strand_id
1 'polypeptide(L)' 'MAAKEVSKKKYLKILNKRLRAEPDAPAGASFVFFPLGAKAKHATGVVSGEPRSERELAVMAAVQSKAAAEFVVTGA' A
#
# COMPACT_ATOMS: atom_id res chain seq x y z
N MET A 1 10.67 16.70 5.37
CA MET A 1 9.68 16.86 4.27
C MET A 1 8.30 16.86 4.91
N ALA A 2 7.43 17.82 4.58
CA ALA A 2 6.04 17.79 5.04
C ALA A 2 5.33 16.60 4.37
N ALA A 3 4.67 15.75 5.15
CA ALA A 3 3.92 14.63 4.62
C ALA A 3 2.73 15.15 3.79
N LYS A 4 2.55 14.58 2.60
CA LYS A 4 1.51 15.01 1.65
C LYS A 4 0.19 14.31 1.96
N GLU A 5 -0.88 15.08 2.12
CA GLU A 5 -2.20 14.52 2.31
C GLU A 5 -2.73 13.89 1.02
N VAL A 6 -3.24 12.67 1.13
CA VAL A 6 -3.80 11.91 0.01
C VAL A 6 -5.03 11.12 0.44
N SER A 7 -5.99 10.96 -0.48
CA SER A 7 -7.15 10.10 -0.22
C SER A 7 -6.75 8.62 -0.15
N LYS A 8 -7.54 7.80 0.55
CA LYS A 8 -7.38 6.33 0.62
C LYS A 8 -7.16 5.68 -0.76
N LYS A 9 -7.93 6.11 -1.77
CA LYS A 9 -7.80 5.63 -3.17
C LYS A 9 -6.48 6.04 -3.82
N LYS A 10 -6.03 7.28 -3.58
CA LYS A 10 -4.76 7.77 -4.11
C LYS A 10 -3.58 7.08 -3.44
N TYR A 11 -3.65 6.88 -2.12
CA TYR A 11 -2.66 6.14 -1.35
C TYR A 11 -2.49 4.71 -1.85
N LEU A 12 -3.59 3.96 -2.03
CA LEU A 12 -3.54 2.60 -2.58
C LEU A 12 -2.88 2.53 -3.97
N LYS A 13 -3.15 3.52 -4.83
CA LYS A 13 -2.51 3.62 -6.15
C LYS A 13 -1.02 3.89 -6.04
N ILE A 14 -0.59 4.75 -5.12
CA ILE A 14 0.83 5.05 -4.89
C ILE A 14 1.56 3.80 -4.43
N LEU A 15 1.02 3.08 -3.45
CA LEU A 15 1.59 1.83 -2.94
C LEU A 15 1.78 0.79 -4.05
N ASN A 16 0.74 0.53 -4.84
CA ASN A 16 0.84 -0.42 -5.96
C ASN A 16 1.80 0.05 -7.06
N LYS A 17 1.87 1.36 -7.34
CA LYS A 17 2.84 1.90 -8.30
C LYS A 17 4.29 1.72 -7.81
N ARG A 18 4.55 1.96 -6.52
CA ARG A 18 5.87 1.75 -5.91
C ARG A 18 6.23 0.27 -5.88
N LEU A 19 5.29 -0.60 -5.50
CA LEU A 19 5.50 -2.04 -5.50
C LEU A 19 5.89 -2.55 -6.90
N ARG A 20 5.21 -2.11 -7.96
CA ARG A 20 5.57 -2.47 -9.34
C ARG A 20 6.91 -1.92 -9.81
N ALA A 21 7.41 -0.87 -9.17
CA ALA A 21 8.70 -0.26 -9.49
C ALA A 21 9.85 -0.88 -8.69
N GLU A 22 9.57 -1.64 -7.63
CA GLU A 22 10.59 -2.37 -6.87
C GLU A 22 11.00 -3.63 -7.67
N PRO A 23 12.29 -3.78 -8.00
CA PRO A 23 12.77 -4.90 -8.83
C PRO A 23 12.65 -6.26 -8.13
N ASP A 24 12.68 -6.26 -6.80
CA ASP A 24 12.50 -7.44 -5.94
C ASP A 24 11.03 -7.72 -5.61
N ALA A 25 10.09 -6.98 -6.21
CA ALA A 25 8.69 -7.19 -5.91
C ALA A 25 8.17 -8.50 -6.52
N PRO A 26 7.46 -9.33 -5.74
CA PRO A 26 6.77 -10.51 -6.25
C PRO A 26 5.84 -10.23 -7.44
N ALA A 27 5.96 -11.09 -8.45
CA ALA A 27 5.08 -11.09 -9.62
C ALA A 27 3.64 -11.39 -9.18
N GLY A 28 2.79 -10.35 -9.18
CA GLY A 28 1.38 -10.46 -8.81
C GLY A 28 1.01 -9.93 -7.43
N ALA A 29 1.99 -9.50 -6.61
CA ALA A 29 1.64 -8.84 -5.35
C ALA A 29 1.00 -7.49 -5.59
N SER A 30 0.02 -7.20 -4.75
CA SER A 30 -0.69 -5.94 -4.77
C SER A 30 -1.13 -5.58 -3.37
N PHE A 31 -1.22 -4.28 -3.13
CA PHE A 31 -1.91 -3.76 -1.96
C PHE A 31 -3.41 -3.67 -2.26
N VAL A 32 -4.22 -4.04 -1.28
CA VAL A 32 -5.69 -4.03 -1.33
C VAL A 32 -6.27 -3.37 -0.09
N PHE A 33 -7.50 -2.87 -0.18
CA PHE A 33 -8.18 -2.33 0.99
C PHE A 33 -8.53 -3.41 2.00
N PHE A 34 -8.49 -3.04 3.29
CA PHE A 34 -8.96 -3.86 4.40
C PHE A 34 -10.26 -3.28 4.98
N PRO A 35 -11.28 -4.13 5.27
CA PRO A 35 -11.34 -5.57 5.00
C PRO A 35 -11.30 -5.88 3.49
N LEU A 36 -10.89 -7.11 3.13
CA LEU A 36 -10.75 -7.51 1.73
C LEU A 36 -12.07 -7.27 0.96
N GLY A 37 -11.96 -6.63 -0.21
CA GLY A 37 -13.12 -6.24 -1.02
C GLY A 37 -13.77 -4.91 -0.59
N ALA A 38 -13.30 -4.27 0.49
CA ALA A 38 -13.80 -2.96 0.88
C ALA A 38 -13.52 -1.91 -0.20
N LYS A 39 -14.51 -1.04 -0.45
CA LYS A 39 -14.29 0.18 -1.23
C LYS A 39 -13.58 1.20 -0.37
N ALA A 40 -12.86 2.14 -0.99
CA ALA A 40 -12.10 3.18 -0.29
C ALA A 40 -12.87 3.88 0.85
N LYS A 41 -14.17 4.12 0.68
CA LYS A 41 -15.05 4.74 1.69
C LYS A 41 -15.33 3.90 2.94
N HIS A 42 -15.19 2.58 2.86
CA HIS A 42 -15.41 1.65 3.98
C HIS A 42 -14.13 0.95 4.41
N ALA A 43 -13.01 1.25 3.73
CA ALA A 43 -11.73 0.70 4.06
C ALA A 43 -11.23 1.34 5.36
N THR A 44 -10.85 0.50 6.32
CA THR A 44 -10.20 0.91 7.55
C THR A 44 -8.68 0.95 7.40
N GLY A 45 -8.15 0.32 6.35
CA GLY A 45 -6.74 0.35 6.03
C GLY A 45 -6.41 -0.24 4.67
N VAL A 46 -5.12 -0.48 4.46
CA VAL A 46 -4.56 -1.17 3.29
C VAL A 46 -3.69 -2.30 3.79
N VAL A 47 -3.87 -3.50 3.24
CA VAL A 47 -3.10 -4.70 3.56
C VAL A 47 -2.40 -5.22 2.32
N SER A 48 -1.37 -6.03 2.53
CA SER A 48 -0.83 -6.88 1.47
C SER A 48 -1.88 -7.90 1.05
N GLY A 49 -2.18 -7.98 -0.25
CA GLY A 49 -2.84 -9.16 -0.82
C GLY A 49 -1.94 -10.40 -0.66
N GLU A 50 -2.43 -11.59 -1.01
CA GLU A 50 -1.76 -12.89 -0.77
C GLU A 50 -0.24 -12.87 -1.04
N PRO A 51 0.58 -12.65 0.01
CA PRO A 51 2.03 -12.69 -0.12
C PRO A 51 2.47 -14.14 0.05
N ARG A 52 3.36 -14.61 -0.84
CA ARG A 52 3.73 -16.02 -0.94
C ARG A 52 5.02 -16.36 -0.19
N SER A 53 5.74 -15.38 0.35
CA SER A 53 6.97 -15.61 1.14
C SER A 53 7.33 -14.47 2.10
N GLU A 54 8.22 -14.73 3.06
CA GLU A 54 8.71 -13.73 4.03
C GLU A 54 9.47 -12.57 3.37
N ARG A 55 10.24 -12.85 2.31
CA ARG A 55 10.94 -11.82 1.52
C ARG A 55 9.95 -10.85 0.87
N GLU A 56 8.85 -11.37 0.35
CA GLU A 56 7.78 -10.58 -0.25
C GLU A 56 7.10 -9.67 0.78
N LEU A 57 6.83 -10.19 1.97
CA LEU A 57 6.32 -9.41 3.09
C LEU A 57 7.27 -8.27 3.48
N ALA A 58 8.58 -8.54 3.51
CA ALA A 58 9.59 -7.52 3.82
C ALA A 58 9.62 -6.38 2.77
N VAL A 59 9.54 -6.71 1.48
CA VAL A 59 9.46 -5.71 0.40
C VAL A 59 8.19 -4.88 0.53
N MET A 60 7.04 -5.51 0.77
CA MET A 60 5.78 -4.80 0.94
C MET A 60 5.80 -3.88 2.18
N ALA A 61 6.36 -4.34 3.30
CA ALA A 61 6.54 -3.54 4.50
C ALA A 61 7.45 -2.32 4.25
N ALA A 62 8.54 -2.50 3.51
CA ALA A 62 9.43 -1.40 3.13
C ALA A 62 8.71 -0.36 2.25
N VAL A 63 7.92 -0.80 1.26
CA VAL A 63 7.12 0.09 0.41
C VAL A 63 6.09 0.87 1.24
N GLN A 64 5.41 0.21 2.19
CA GLN A 64 4.48 0.88 3.10
C GLN A 64 5.17 1.91 3.98
N SER A 65 6.30 1.56 4.59
CA SER A 65 7.07 2.46 5.45
C SER A 65 7.53 3.72 4.70
N LYS A 66 8.13 3.56 3.51
CA LYS A 66 8.51 4.68 2.63
C LYS A 66 7.30 5.56 2.28
N ALA A 67 6.16 4.96 1.97
CA ALA A 67 4.95 5.72 1.64
C ALA A 67 4.33 6.43 2.86
N ALA A 68 4.34 5.82 4.04
CA ALA A 68 3.84 6.42 5.27
C ALA A 68 4.69 7.61 5.74
N ALA A 69 5.99 7.60 5.47
CA ALA A 69 6.87 8.73 5.74
C ALA A 69 6.58 9.95 4.83
N GLU A 70 6.06 9.71 3.63
CA GLU A 70 5.81 10.75 2.63
C GLU A 70 4.35 11.20 2.53
N PHE A 71 3.41 10.34 2.93
CA PHE A 71 1.98 10.56 2.71
C PHE A 71 1.17 10.29 3.98
N VAL A 72 0.28 11.23 4.29
CA VAL A 72 -0.76 11.06 5.31
C VAL A 72 -2.09 10.77 4.60
N VAL A 73 -2.76 9.71 5.02
CA VAL A 73 -4.06 9.34 4.45
C VAL A 73 -5.16 10.14 5.13
N THR A 74 -5.82 11.01 4.38
CA THR A 74 -6.94 11.82 4.86
C THR A 74 -8.24 11.44 4.14
N GLY A 75 -9.35 11.52 4.87
CA GLY A 75 -10.68 11.14 4.40
C GLY A 75 -11.20 9.87 5.09
N ALA A 76 -12.12 10.07 6.04
CA ALA A 76 -12.92 9.02 6.66
C ALA A 76 -13.80 8.35 5.60
#